data_AF-A8KCK3-F1
#
_entry.id   AF-A8KCK3-F1
#
_cell.length_a   1.000
_cell.length_b   1.000
_cell.length_c   1.000
_cell.angle_alpha   90.00
_cell.angle_beta   90.00
_cell.angle_gamma   90.00
#
_symmetry.space_group_name_H-M   'P 1'
#
loop_
_entity.id
_entity.type
_entity.pdbx_description
1 polymer ?
#
loop_
_entity_poly.entity_id
_entity_poly.type
_entity_poly.pdbx_seq_one_letter_code
_entity_poly.pdbx_strand_id
1 'polypeptide(L)' 'GRRWLITTKELGTVMRSLGQNPSESELQDMINEVDADNNGTIDFPGT' A
#
# COMPACT_ATOMS: atom_id res chain seq x y z
N GLY A 1 -3.25 -11.32 17.44
CA GLY A 1 -2.56 -10.95 16.19
C GLY A 1 -3.16 -9.65 15.70
N ARG A 2 -2.33 -8.65 15.38
CA ARG A 2 -2.79 -7.41 14.77
C ARG A 2 -2.60 -7.55 13.26
N ARG A 3 -3.68 -7.41 12.51
CA ARG A 3 -3.67 -7.35 11.05
C ARG A 3 -3.40 -5.89 10.67
N TRP A 4 -2.38 -5.64 9.86
CA TRP A 4 -2.04 -4.30 9.41
C TRP A 4 -2.54 -4.15 7.97
N LEU A 5 -3.61 -3.38 7.82
CA LEU A 5 -4.14 -2.98 6.52
C LEU A 5 -3.42 -1.70 6.12
N ILE A 6 -2.72 -1.72 4.98
CA ILE A 6 -2.09 -0.52 4.42
C ILE A 6 -2.92 -0.02 3.24
N THR A 7 -3.39 1.23 3.35
CA THR A 7 -4.09 1.95 2.28
C THR A 7 -3.12 2.59 1.29
N THR A 8 -3.59 2.92 0.07
CA THR A 8 -2.86 3.74 -0.93
C THR A 8 -2.24 5.01 -0.33
N LYS A 9 -2.99 5.65 0.57
CA LYS A 9 -2.57 6.89 1.23
C LYS A 9 -1.42 6.69 2.22
N GLU A 10 -1.47 5.60 2.98
CA GLU A 10 -0.39 5.25 3.92
C GLU A 10 0.87 4.83 3.17
N LEU A 11 0.72 4.01 2.11
CA LEU A 11 1.82 3.65 1.22
C LEU A 11 2.47 4.91 0.61
N GLY A 12 1.67 5.83 0.09
CA GLY A 12 2.17 7.10 -0.46
C GLY A 12 2.88 7.98 0.58
N THR A 13 2.45 7.94 1.84
CA THR A 13 3.11 8.67 2.93
C THR A 13 4.49 8.09 3.23
N VAL A 14 4.61 6.76 3.27
CA VAL A 14 5.90 6.07 3.44
C VAL A 14 6.83 6.31 2.25
N MET A 15 6.33 6.21 1.02
CA MET A 15 7.16 6.46 -0.17
C MET A 15 7.71 7.89 -0.20
N ARG A 16 6.90 8.88 0.18
CA ARG A 16 7.34 10.27 0.27
C ARG A 16 8.34 10.53 1.40
N SER A 17 8.22 9.83 2.54
CA SER A 17 9.23 9.95 3.60
C SER A 17 10.58 9.33 3.20
N LEU A 18 10.57 8.35 2.29
CA LEU A 18 11.76 7.77 1.67
C LEU A 18 12.33 8.60 0.51
N GLY A 19 11.75 9.76 0.20
CA GLY A 19 12.22 10.67 -0.85
C GLY A 19 11.72 10.33 -2.26
N GLN A 20 10.79 9.38 -2.39
CA GLN A 20 10.10 9.13 -3.66
C GLN A 20 8.86 10.01 -3.79
N ASN A 21 8.36 10.22 -5.02
CA ASN A 21 7.11 10.95 -5.23
C ASN A 21 6.23 10.24 -6.27
N PRO A 22 5.71 9.05 -5.94
CA PRO A 22 4.84 8.31 -6.85
C PRO A 22 3.52 9.05 -7.02
N SER A 23 2.98 8.97 -8.23
CA SER A 23 1.62 9.36 -8.57
C SER A 23 0.60 8.44 -7.92
N GLU A 24 -0.64 8.88 -7.87
CA GLU A 24 -1.74 8.07 -7.33
C GLU A 24 -1.98 6.80 -8.15
N SER A 25 -1.77 6.85 -9.47
CA SER A 25 -1.86 5.65 -10.33
C SER A 25 -0.74 4.66 -10.04
N GLU A 26 0.49 5.12 -9.85
CA GLU A 26 1.60 4.23 -9.47
C GLU A 26 1.35 3.58 -8.11
N LEU A 27 0.82 4.33 -7.14
CA LEU A 27 0.43 3.77 -5.84
C LEU A 27 -0.69 2.74 -5.96
N GLN A 28 -1.65 2.99 -6.86
CA GLN A 28 -2.75 2.06 -7.12
C GLN A 28 -2.24 0.80 -7.80
N ASP A 29 -1.34 0.91 -8.78
CA ASP A 29 -0.73 -0.22 -9.47
C ASP A 29 0.07 -1.09 -8.49
N MET A 30 0.86 -0.46 -7.61
CA MET A 30 1.59 -1.16 -6.56
C MET A 30 0.68 -1.93 -5.60
N ILE A 31 -0.51 -1.39 -5.31
CA ILE A 31 -1.49 -2.09 -4.48
C ILE A 31 -2.15 -3.22 -5.26
N ASN A 32 -2.56 -2.98 -6.51
CA ASN A 32 -3.17 -4.00 -7.37
C ASN A 32 -2.27 -5.22 -7.58
N GLU A 33 -0.94 -5.05 -7.56
CA GLU A 33 0.01 -6.17 -7.67
C GLU A 33 -0.01 -7.12 -6.45
N VAL A 34 -0.37 -6.61 -5.26
CA VAL A 34 -0.36 -7.37 -3.99
C VAL A 34 -1.76 -7.60 -3.40
N ASP A 35 -2.76 -6.90 -3.90
CA ASP A 35 -4.18 -6.98 -3.54
C ASP A 35 -4.85 -8.17 -4.23
N ALA A 36 -4.54 -9.37 -3.73
CA ALA A 36 -5.08 -10.62 -4.27
C ALA A 36 -6.61 -10.74 -4.11
N ASP A 37 -7.22 -9.98 -3.19
CA ASP A 37 -8.67 -9.99 -2.92
C ASP A 37 -9.42 -8.78 -3.49
N ASN A 38 -8.73 -7.89 -4.23
CA ASN A 38 -9.28 -6.69 -4.87
C ASN A 38 -10.04 -5.77 -3.88
N ASN A 39 -9.59 -5.69 -2.64
CA ASN A 39 -10.23 -4.89 -1.60
C ASN A 39 -9.67 -3.45 -1.51
N GLY A 40 -8.63 -3.13 -2.29
CA GLY A 40 -7.95 -1.83 -2.34
C GLY A 40 -6.96 -1.60 -1.20
N THR A 41 -6.58 -2.63 -0.47
CA THR A 41 -5.66 -2.56 0.68
C THR A 41 -4.66 -3.72 0.65
N ILE A 42 -3.45 -3.48 1.16
CA ILE A 42 -2.47 -4.56 1.31
C ILE A 42 -2.61 -5.12 2.73
N ASP A 43 -2.89 -6.41 2.80
CA ASP A 43 -2.99 -7.14 4.06
C ASP A 43 -1.63 -7.71 4.44
N PHE A 44 -0.93 -7.09 5.40
CA PHE A 44 0.35 -7.62 5.88
C PHE A 44 0.09 -8.62 7.02
N PRO A 45 0.39 -9.92 6.83
CA PRO A 45 0.42 -10.85 7.94
C PRO A 45 1.57 -10.46 8.86
N GLY A 46 1.24 -9.83 9.98
CA GLY A 46 2.21 -9.55 11.03
C GLY A 46 2.75 -10.88 11.56
N THR A 47 4.05 -11.11 11.37
CA THR A 47 4.82 -12.16 12.06
C THR A 47 4.82 -11.92 13.56
#